data_AF-A0A7G6Y7N3-F1
#
_entry.id   AF-A0A7G6Y7N3-F1
#
_cell.length_a   1.000
_cell.length_b   1.000
_cell.length_c   1.000
_cell.angle_alpha   90.00
_cell.angle_beta   90.00
_cell.angle_gamma   90.00
#
_symmetry.space_group_name_H-M   'P 1'
#
loop_
_entity.id
_entity.type
_entity.pdbx_description
1 polymer ?
#
loop_
_entity_poly.entity_id
_entity_poly.type
_entity_poly.pdbx_seq_one_letter_code
_entity_poly.pdbx_strand_id
1 'polypeptide(L)'
;MAIEHDYFGVIDETASGGLAWNDTVDLADQAVEVELRADDERAVGEYALDAAAALIQALEGFDARARDALVAELSSRQSATTSYIDEHVDKLGESLLDLLVYNSGDIAIDVLRSLQLLTVTVQADQAGEDEVFATFDYSISPDETDAILTVSFDVRGDVVAVDTQG
;
A
#
# COMPACT_ATOMS: atom_id res chain seq x y z
N MET A 1 8.80 -6.10 -25.12
CA MET A 1 8.23 -7.39 -25.51
C MET A 1 7.22 -7.78 -24.43
N ALA A 2 6.30 -8.70 -24.68
CA ALA A 2 5.43 -9.16 -23.58
C ALA A 2 6.13 -10.23 -22.74
N ILE A 3 5.92 -10.22 -21.41
CA ILE A 3 6.38 -11.27 -20.49
C ILE A 3 5.20 -12.18 -20.14
N GLU A 4 5.38 -13.50 -20.25
CA GLU A 4 4.41 -14.47 -19.75
C GLU A 4 4.79 -14.92 -18.33
N HIS A 5 3.82 -14.92 -17.42
CA HIS A 5 3.97 -15.36 -16.04
C HIS A 5 2.72 -16.13 -15.59
N ASP A 6 2.88 -17.17 -14.76
CA ASP A 6 1.78 -18.06 -14.38
C ASP A 6 0.63 -17.33 -13.65
N TYR A 7 0.97 -16.32 -12.84
CA TYR A 7 -0.02 -15.52 -12.11
C TYR A 7 -0.56 -14.35 -12.94
N PHE A 8 0.31 -13.58 -13.61
CA PHE A 8 -0.08 -12.34 -14.29
C PHE A 8 -0.60 -12.59 -15.72
N GLY A 9 -0.43 -13.80 -16.25
CA GLY A 9 -0.66 -14.08 -17.66
C GLY A 9 0.34 -13.32 -18.51
N VAL A 10 -0.15 -12.52 -19.45
CA VAL A 10 0.67 -11.70 -20.34
C VAL A 10 0.80 -10.30 -19.76
N ILE A 11 2.02 -9.85 -19.49
CA ILE A 11 2.35 -8.50 -19.07
C ILE A 11 2.82 -7.71 -20.28
N ASP A 12 2.15 -6.59 -20.57
CA ASP A 12 2.42 -5.77 -21.75
C ASP A 12 3.61 -4.81 -21.54
N GLU A 13 4.40 -4.63 -22.61
CA GLU A 13 5.40 -3.58 -22.68
C GLU A 13 4.71 -2.22 -22.84
N THR A 14 5.15 -1.24 -22.08
CA THR A 14 4.70 0.14 -22.23
C THR A 14 5.43 0.83 -23.39
N ALA A 15 4.87 1.93 -23.91
CA ALA A 15 5.53 2.70 -24.98
C ALA A 15 6.91 3.26 -24.60
N SER A 16 7.24 3.31 -23.30
CA SER A 16 8.53 3.74 -22.76
C SER A 16 9.54 2.61 -22.59
N GLY A 17 9.19 1.35 -22.88
CA GLY A 17 10.07 0.18 -22.70
C GLY A 17 10.03 -0.42 -21.28
N GLY A 18 9.01 -0.04 -20.49
CA GLY A 18 8.72 -0.60 -19.17
C GLY A 18 7.64 -1.68 -19.24
N LEU A 19 7.13 -2.09 -18.09
CA LEU A 19 6.01 -3.03 -17.98
C LEU A 19 4.85 -2.39 -17.22
N ALA A 20 3.63 -2.81 -17.56
CA ALA A 20 2.44 -2.48 -16.78
C ALA A 20 1.45 -3.65 -16.80
N TRP A 21 0.89 -3.94 -15.63
CA TRP A 21 -0.21 -4.86 -15.41
C TRP A 21 -1.07 -4.31 -14.27
N ASN A 22 -2.39 -4.48 -14.36
CA ASN A 22 -3.30 -4.13 -13.29
C ASN A 22 -4.43 -5.15 -13.19
N ASP A 23 -4.95 -5.30 -11.98
CA ASP A 23 -6.15 -6.07 -11.69
C ASP A 23 -6.79 -5.57 -10.39
N THR A 24 -7.93 -6.13 -10.04
CA THR A 24 -8.62 -5.89 -8.77
C THR A 24 -8.68 -7.19 -7.98
N VAL A 25 -8.29 -7.15 -6.72
CA VAL A 25 -8.35 -8.30 -5.81
C VAL A 25 -9.28 -8.01 -4.62
N ASP A 26 -9.92 -9.06 -4.13
CA ASP A 26 -10.76 -8.96 -2.93
C ASP A 26 -9.91 -9.07 -1.66
N LEU A 27 -10.03 -8.09 -0.77
CA LEU A 27 -9.50 -8.09 0.59
C LEU A 27 -10.68 -8.02 1.56
N ALA A 28 -11.05 -9.16 2.15
CA ALA A 28 -12.30 -9.33 2.89
C ALA A 28 -13.53 -8.84 2.08
N ASP A 29 -14.19 -7.77 2.51
CA ASP A 29 -15.37 -7.19 1.85
C ASP A 29 -15.01 -5.98 0.95
N GLN A 30 -13.71 -5.72 0.73
CA GLN A 30 -13.20 -4.57 0.00
C GLN A 30 -12.52 -5.00 -1.31
N ALA A 31 -12.81 -4.29 -2.41
CA ALA A 31 -12.02 -4.39 -3.63
C ALA A 31 -10.76 -3.51 -3.52
N VAL A 32 -9.60 -4.05 -3.86
CA VAL A 32 -8.30 -3.36 -3.83
C VAL A 32 -7.71 -3.35 -5.23
N GLU A 33 -7.27 -2.19 -5.70
CA GLU A 33 -6.55 -2.08 -6.97
C GLU A 33 -5.11 -2.56 -6.79
N VAL A 34 -4.65 -3.41 -7.71
CA VAL A 34 -3.27 -3.91 -7.71
C VAL A 34 -2.63 -3.53 -9.02
N GLU A 35 -1.48 -2.88 -8.93
CA GLU A 35 -0.67 -2.50 -10.07
C GLU A 35 0.69 -3.16 -9.98
N LEU A 36 1.15 -3.75 -11.08
CA LEU A 36 2.54 -4.14 -11.29
C LEU A 36 3.10 -3.25 -12.39
N ARG A 37 4.22 -2.59 -12.10
CA ARG A 37 4.90 -1.74 -13.08
C ARG A 37 6.41 -1.90 -12.99
N ALA A 38 7.09 -1.51 -14.04
CA ALA A 38 8.55 -1.42 -14.10
C ALA A 38 8.93 -0.35 -15.13
N ASP A 39 10.02 0.40 -14.88
CA ASP A 39 10.51 1.40 -15.81
C ASP A 39 11.37 0.79 -16.93
N ASP A 40 12.07 -0.31 -16.65
CA ASP A 40 12.85 -1.09 -17.63
C ASP A 40 12.48 -2.58 -17.60
N GLU A 41 11.84 -3.08 -18.65
CA GLU A 41 11.44 -4.51 -18.73
C GLU A 41 12.62 -5.47 -18.54
N ARG A 42 13.84 -5.04 -18.91
CA ARG A 42 15.04 -5.89 -18.86
C ARG A 42 15.60 -6.03 -17.45
N ALA A 43 15.17 -5.17 -16.53
CA ALA A 43 15.51 -5.26 -15.11
C ALA A 43 14.57 -6.20 -14.35
N VAL A 44 13.46 -6.63 -14.97
CA VAL A 44 12.49 -7.51 -14.34
C VAL A 44 12.92 -8.98 -14.49
N GLY A 45 13.24 -9.60 -13.36
CA GLY A 45 13.57 -11.02 -13.28
C GLY A 45 12.39 -11.88 -12.87
N GLU A 46 12.45 -13.18 -13.18
CA GLU A 46 11.45 -14.19 -12.77
C GLU A 46 11.21 -14.16 -11.25
N TYR A 47 12.28 -14.05 -10.45
CA TYR A 47 12.19 -13.92 -8.99
C TYR A 47 11.32 -12.73 -8.53
N ALA A 48 11.41 -11.58 -9.22
CA ALA A 48 10.63 -10.40 -8.85
C ALA A 48 9.14 -10.61 -9.16
N LEU A 49 8.81 -11.27 -10.28
CA LEU A 49 7.44 -11.62 -10.63
C LEU A 49 6.86 -12.67 -9.69
N ASP A 50 7.64 -13.69 -9.31
CA ASP A 50 7.25 -14.68 -8.31
C ASP A 50 6.98 -14.04 -6.95
N ALA A 51 7.85 -13.12 -6.52
CA ALA A 51 7.70 -12.38 -5.27
C ALA A 51 6.45 -11.48 -5.29
N ALA A 52 6.21 -10.78 -6.40
CA ALA A 52 5.01 -9.96 -6.61
C ALA A 52 3.74 -10.81 -6.51
N ALA A 53 3.70 -11.93 -7.23
CA ALA A 53 2.56 -12.85 -7.20
C ALA A 53 2.34 -13.45 -5.80
N ALA A 54 3.41 -13.78 -5.08
CA ALA A 54 3.32 -14.28 -3.71
C ALA A 54 2.80 -13.22 -2.74
N LEU A 55 3.22 -11.96 -2.88
CA LEU A 55 2.72 -10.83 -2.10
C LEU A 55 1.21 -10.65 -2.30
N ILE A 56 0.75 -10.60 -3.56
CA ILE A 56 -0.68 -10.39 -3.87
C ILE A 56 -1.52 -11.56 -3.36
N GLN A 57 -1.05 -12.80 -3.51
CA GLN A 57 -1.74 -13.97 -2.96
C GLN A 57 -1.80 -14.00 -1.42
N ALA A 58 -0.86 -13.33 -0.76
CA ALA A 58 -0.78 -13.23 0.70
C ALA A 58 -1.25 -11.86 1.22
N LEU A 59 -2.04 -11.12 0.44
CA LEU A 59 -2.36 -9.71 0.70
C LEU A 59 -2.91 -9.46 2.12
N GLU A 60 -3.80 -10.30 2.63
CA GLU A 60 -4.32 -10.20 4.01
C GLU A 60 -3.22 -10.17 5.07
N GLY A 61 -2.18 -10.98 4.90
CA GLY A 61 -1.05 -11.03 5.82
C GLY A 61 -0.14 -9.81 5.70
N PHE A 62 -0.01 -9.25 4.50
CA PHE A 62 0.74 -8.02 4.27
C PHE A 62 0.00 -6.79 4.79
N ASP A 63 -1.33 -6.72 4.61
CA ASP A 63 -2.17 -5.66 5.18
C ASP A 63 -2.08 -5.65 6.71
N ALA A 64 -2.18 -6.83 7.35
CA ALA A 64 -2.00 -6.93 8.80
C ALA A 64 -0.62 -6.42 9.25
N ARG A 65 0.45 -6.79 8.53
CA ARG A 65 1.81 -6.32 8.83
C ARG A 65 1.95 -4.81 8.63
N ALA A 66 1.36 -4.24 7.58
CA ALA A 66 1.34 -2.80 7.34
C ALA A 66 0.68 -2.08 8.51
N ARG A 67 -0.51 -2.53 8.92
CA ARG A 67 -1.26 -1.95 10.05
C ARG A 67 -0.49 -2.05 11.37
N ASP A 68 0.20 -3.17 11.63
CA ASP A 68 1.06 -3.29 12.80
C ASP A 68 2.20 -2.25 12.79
N ALA A 69 2.79 -1.98 11.62
CA ALA A 69 3.82 -0.94 11.48
C ALA A 69 3.26 0.47 11.71
N LEU A 70 2.06 0.77 11.19
CA LEU A 70 1.37 2.04 11.44
C LEU A 70 1.10 2.25 12.94
N VAL A 71 0.64 1.21 13.64
CA VAL A 71 0.42 1.26 15.09
C VAL A 71 1.74 1.51 15.84
N ALA A 72 2.85 0.89 15.41
CA ALA A 72 4.16 1.10 16.04
C ALA A 72 4.65 2.56 15.93
N GLU A 73 4.37 3.23 14.81
CA GLU A 73 4.72 4.63 14.56
C GLU A 73 4.03 5.62 15.54
N LEU A 74 2.90 5.24 16.16
CA LEU A 74 2.21 6.05 17.17
C LEU A 74 3.06 6.34 18.42
N SER A 75 4.12 5.56 18.65
CA SER A 75 5.08 5.80 19.73
C SER A 75 5.94 7.07 19.49
N SER A 76 5.99 7.57 18.26
CA SER A 76 6.75 8.75 17.85
C SER A 76 5.82 9.85 17.34
N ARG A 77 5.85 11.02 17.99
CA ARG A 77 5.06 12.20 17.57
C ARG A 77 5.49 12.83 16.25
N GLN A 78 6.65 12.45 15.73
CA GLN A 78 7.18 12.95 14.46
C GLN A 78 7.02 11.91 13.34
N SER A 79 6.30 10.82 13.59
CA SER A 79 6.00 9.81 12.58
C SER A 79 5.08 10.34 11.49
N ALA A 80 5.16 9.72 10.31
CA ALA A 80 4.19 9.95 9.25
C ALA A 80 2.76 9.61 9.72
N THR A 81 2.61 8.51 10.47
CA THR A 81 1.31 8.07 11.00
C THR A 81 0.68 9.10 11.96
N THR A 82 1.46 9.63 12.91
CA THR A 82 0.94 10.66 13.82
C THR A 82 0.61 11.94 13.05
N SER A 83 1.45 12.33 12.09
CA SER A 83 1.18 13.51 11.25
C SER A 83 -0.12 13.38 10.46
N TYR A 84 -0.37 12.21 9.86
CA TYR A 84 -1.61 11.91 9.15
C TYR A 84 -2.85 12.03 10.06
N ILE A 85 -2.77 11.47 11.27
CA ILE A 85 -3.87 11.50 12.23
C ILE A 85 -4.13 12.94 12.71
N ASP A 86 -3.09 13.66 13.11
CA ASP A 86 -3.20 15.04 13.59
C ASP A 86 -3.81 15.95 12.52
N GLU A 87 -3.41 15.77 11.26
CA GLU A 87 -3.99 16.50 10.13
C GLU A 87 -5.50 16.29 10.00
N HIS A 88 -5.98 15.05 10.13
CA HIS A 88 -7.42 14.74 10.05
C HIS A 88 -8.18 15.26 11.27
N VAL A 89 -7.61 15.15 12.47
CA VAL A 89 -8.20 15.70 13.68
C VAL A 89 -8.34 17.22 13.55
N ASP A 90 -7.32 17.91 13.04
CA ASP A 90 -7.33 19.36 12.86
C ASP A 90 -8.28 19.81 11.74
N LYS A 91 -8.35 19.09 10.62
CA LYS A 91 -9.19 19.44 9.46
C LYS A 91 -10.67 19.11 9.67
N LEU A 92 -10.98 17.95 10.27
CA LEU A 92 -12.35 17.43 10.37
C LEU A 92 -12.97 17.64 11.76
N GLY A 93 -12.18 17.67 12.83
CA GLY A 93 -12.67 17.86 14.19
C GLY A 93 -13.74 16.83 14.55
N GLU A 94 -14.96 17.29 14.88
CA GLU A 94 -16.07 16.43 15.27
C GLU A 94 -16.58 15.53 14.13
N SER A 95 -16.46 15.96 12.86
CA SER A 95 -16.93 15.15 11.72
C SER A 95 -16.02 13.95 11.44
N LEU A 96 -14.81 13.90 12.02
CA LEU A 96 -13.96 12.71 11.96
C LEU A 96 -14.68 11.50 12.56
N LEU A 97 -15.50 11.69 13.60
CA LEU A 97 -16.21 10.59 14.27
C LEU A 97 -17.19 9.87 13.33
N ASP A 98 -17.70 10.54 12.32
CA ASP A 98 -18.61 9.97 11.32
C ASP A 98 -17.86 9.02 10.34
N LEU A 99 -16.54 9.17 10.23
CA LEU A 99 -15.67 8.31 9.42
C LEU A 99 -15.18 7.06 10.15
N LEU A 100 -15.28 7.04 11.47
CA LEU A 100 -14.73 5.95 12.27
C LEU A 100 -15.68 4.74 12.26
N VAL A 101 -15.14 3.58 11.89
CA VAL A 101 -15.87 2.30 11.95
C VAL A 101 -16.07 1.85 13.41
N TYR A 102 -15.21 2.31 14.31
CA TYR A 102 -15.24 2.02 15.74
C TYR A 102 -14.99 3.27 16.56
N ASN A 103 -15.61 3.33 17.75
CA ASN A 103 -15.34 4.38 18.73
C ASN A 103 -14.96 3.71 20.05
N SER A 104 -13.67 3.44 20.21
CA SER A 104 -13.09 2.84 21.42
C SER A 104 -12.67 3.87 22.45
N GLY A 105 -12.64 5.16 22.07
CA GLY A 105 -12.14 6.27 22.89
C GLY A 105 -10.65 6.56 22.68
N ASP A 106 -9.98 5.79 21.82
CA ASP A 106 -8.61 6.06 21.35
C ASP A 106 -8.68 6.42 19.86
N ILE A 107 -8.73 7.74 19.59
CA ILE A 107 -8.92 8.27 18.23
C ILE A 107 -7.82 7.78 17.28
N ALA A 108 -6.57 7.70 17.73
CA ALA A 108 -5.48 7.27 16.87
C ALA A 108 -5.68 5.82 16.41
N ILE A 109 -6.05 4.93 17.34
CA ILE A 109 -6.34 3.53 17.01
C ILE A 109 -7.61 3.39 16.18
N ASP A 110 -8.64 4.18 16.48
CA ASP A 110 -9.89 4.14 15.74
C ASP A 110 -9.72 4.63 14.29
N VAL A 111 -8.87 5.64 14.05
CA VAL A 111 -8.48 6.09 12.70
C VAL A 111 -7.78 4.96 11.95
N LEU A 112 -6.74 4.35 12.53
CA LEU A 112 -5.99 3.26 11.89
C LEU A 112 -6.85 2.05 11.55
N ARG A 113 -7.86 1.75 12.38
CA ARG A 113 -8.84 0.67 12.12
C ARG A 113 -9.83 1.01 11.03
N SER A 114 -10.03 2.29 10.75
CA SER A 114 -10.97 2.78 9.74
C SER A 114 -10.32 3.00 8.38
N LEU A 115 -8.99 2.85 8.28
CA LEU A 115 -8.28 2.94 7.01
C LEU A 115 -8.72 1.86 6.03
N GLN A 116 -8.94 2.29 4.78
CA GLN A 116 -9.20 1.46 3.60
C GLN A 116 -7.90 1.35 2.79
N LEU A 117 -7.55 0.14 2.34
CA LEU A 117 -6.39 -0.07 1.46
C LEU A 117 -6.79 0.21 0.02
N LEU A 118 -6.37 1.33 -0.56
CA LEU A 118 -6.84 1.74 -1.89
C LEU A 118 -6.12 0.97 -2.99
N THR A 119 -4.78 1.02 -2.95
CA THR A 119 -3.93 0.54 -4.03
C THR A 119 -2.72 -0.18 -3.46
N VAL A 120 -2.37 -1.29 -4.10
CA VAL A 120 -1.10 -1.99 -3.92
C VAL A 120 -0.30 -1.83 -5.20
N THR A 121 0.84 -1.15 -5.13
CA THR A 121 1.74 -1.00 -6.28
C THR A 121 2.98 -1.84 -6.08
N VAL A 122 3.35 -2.64 -7.08
CA VAL A 122 4.59 -3.40 -7.13
C VAL A 122 5.51 -2.84 -8.21
N GLN A 123 6.75 -2.53 -7.82
CA GLN A 123 7.84 -2.08 -8.69
C GLN A 123 8.72 -3.28 -9.03
N ALA A 124 8.41 -3.98 -10.10
CA ALA A 124 9.02 -5.27 -10.42
C ALA A 124 10.51 -5.18 -10.82
N ASP A 125 11.01 -4.00 -11.14
CA ASP A 125 12.43 -3.69 -11.38
C ASP A 125 13.18 -3.20 -10.13
N GLN A 126 12.51 -3.13 -8.98
CA GLN A 126 13.05 -2.69 -7.68
C GLN A 126 13.15 -3.85 -6.68
N ALA A 127 13.72 -4.98 -7.11
CA ALA A 127 13.81 -6.22 -6.33
C ALA A 127 15.13 -6.39 -5.56
N GLY A 128 15.94 -5.34 -5.43
CA GLY A 128 17.14 -5.29 -4.62
C GLY A 128 16.85 -5.26 -3.11
N GLU A 129 17.88 -5.56 -2.29
CA GLU A 129 17.75 -5.64 -0.82
C GLU A 129 17.46 -4.28 -0.14
N ASP A 130 17.81 -3.17 -0.78
CA ASP A 130 17.64 -1.81 -0.25
C ASP A 130 16.57 -1.00 -1.02
N GLU A 131 15.80 -1.66 -1.89
CA GLU A 131 14.82 -1.02 -2.78
C GLU A 131 13.39 -1.16 -2.24
N VAL A 132 12.54 -0.19 -2.58
CA VAL A 132 11.10 -0.26 -2.30
C VAL A 132 10.45 -1.08 -3.41
N PHE A 133 10.13 -2.32 -3.08
CA PHE A 133 9.54 -3.28 -3.99
C PHE A 133 8.02 -3.11 -4.11
N ALA A 134 7.33 -2.82 -3.01
CA ALA A 134 5.88 -2.62 -3.02
C ALA A 134 5.44 -1.50 -2.09
N THR A 135 4.33 -0.83 -2.44
CA THR A 135 3.70 0.21 -1.61
C THR A 135 2.21 -0.07 -1.45
N PHE A 136 1.71 0.20 -0.24
CA PHE A 136 0.32 0.02 0.16
C PHE A 136 -0.23 1.38 0.57
N ASP A 137 -1.18 1.90 -0.20
CA ASP A 137 -1.74 3.23 -0.01
C ASP A 137 -3.07 3.16 0.73
N TYR A 138 -3.15 3.85 1.88
CA TYR A 138 -4.31 3.86 2.75
C TYR A 138 -4.95 5.24 2.83
N SER A 139 -6.29 5.26 2.92
CA SER A 139 -7.05 6.45 3.27
C SER A 139 -8.20 6.12 4.22
N ILE A 140 -8.51 7.04 5.13
CA ILE A 140 -9.70 6.93 5.99
C ILE A 140 -11.00 7.26 5.24
N SER A 141 -10.94 8.15 4.24
CA SER A 141 -12.12 8.57 3.48
C SER A 141 -11.69 9.06 2.08
N PRO A 142 -11.42 8.15 1.13
CA PRO A 142 -10.94 8.53 -0.21
C PRO A 142 -11.92 9.44 -0.98
N ASP A 143 -13.19 9.46 -0.59
CA ASP A 143 -14.20 10.35 -1.18
C ASP A 143 -14.17 11.78 -0.60
N GLU A 144 -13.56 11.99 0.57
CA GLU A 144 -13.55 13.28 1.27
C GLU A 144 -12.15 13.89 1.43
N THR A 145 -11.09 13.08 1.35
CA THR A 145 -9.71 13.54 1.50
C THR A 145 -8.77 12.87 0.50
N ASP A 146 -7.87 13.67 -0.07
CA ASP A 146 -6.75 13.20 -0.89
C ASP A 146 -5.56 12.71 -0.04
N ALA A 147 -5.67 12.77 1.29
CA ALA A 147 -4.58 12.38 2.17
C ALA A 147 -4.36 10.86 2.15
N ILE A 148 -3.13 10.45 1.85
CA ILE A 148 -2.70 9.05 1.73
C ILE A 148 -1.62 8.76 2.76
N LEU A 149 -1.76 7.62 3.43
CA LEU A 149 -0.74 7.02 4.27
C LEU A 149 -0.17 5.80 3.54
N THR A 150 1.10 5.83 3.18
CA THR A 150 1.76 4.80 2.38
C THR A 150 2.68 3.96 3.27
N VAL A 151 2.56 2.63 3.17
CA VAL A 151 3.50 1.68 3.77
C VAL A 151 4.33 1.03 2.66
N SER A 152 5.65 1.10 2.79
CA SER A 152 6.59 0.55 1.81
C SER A 152 7.22 -0.76 2.30
N PHE A 153 7.33 -1.71 1.39
CA PHE A 153 7.91 -3.03 1.62
C PHE A 153 9.11 -3.27 0.70
N ASP A 154 10.12 -3.97 1.23
CA ASP A 154 11.15 -4.59 0.39
C ASP A 154 10.63 -5.90 -0.27
N VAL A 155 11.45 -6.49 -1.13
CA VAL A 155 11.11 -7.75 -1.83
C VAL A 155 10.94 -8.96 -0.89
N ARG A 156 11.45 -8.86 0.35
CA ARG A 156 11.35 -9.92 1.37
C ARG A 156 10.07 -9.78 2.19
N GLY A 157 9.35 -8.67 2.01
CA GLY A 157 8.13 -8.33 2.69
C GLY A 157 8.32 -7.70 4.07
N ASP A 158 9.52 -7.17 4.33
CA ASP A 158 9.80 -6.36 5.51
C ASP A 158 9.37 -4.90 5.24
N VAL A 159 8.77 -4.26 6.24
CA VAL A 159 8.39 -2.83 6.14
C VAL A 159 9.64 -1.98 6.23
N VAL A 160 9.89 -1.15 5.22
CA VAL A 160 11.10 -0.30 5.12
C VAL A 160 10.83 1.19 5.32
N ALA A 161 9.60 1.65 5.05
CA ALA A 161 9.21 3.05 5.26
C ALA A 161 7.71 3.20 5.48
N VAL A 162 7.35 4.29 6.17
CA VAL A 162 5.98 4.78 6.28
C VAL A 162 6.02 6.27 5.97
N ASP A 163 5.20 6.70 5.02
CA ASP A 163 5.14 8.07 4.53
C ASP A 163 3.69 8.55 4.46
N THR A 164 3.49 9.86 4.46
CA THR A 164 2.16 10.46 4.33
C THR A 164 2.20 11.61 3.33
N GLN A 165 1.10 11.79 2.60
CA GLN A 165 0.90 12.87 1.64
C GLN A 165 -0.48 13.49 1.89
N GLY A 166 -0.63 14.82 1.86
CA GLY A 166 -1.87 15.54 2.17
C GLY A 166 -1.75 17.06 2.09
#